data_AF-A0A0P8D4K4-F1
#
_entry.id   AF-A0A0P8D4K4-F1
#
_cell.length_a   1.000
_cell.length_b   1.000
_cell.length_c   1.000
_cell.angle_alpha   90.00
_cell.angle_beta   90.00
_cell.angle_gamma   90.00
#
_symmetry.space_group_name_H-M   'P 1'
#
loop_
_entity.id
_entity.type
_entity.pdbx_description
1 polymer ?
#
loop_
_entity_poly.entity_id
_entity_poly.type
_entity_poly.pdbx_seq_one_letter_code
_entity_poly.pdbx_strand_id
1 'polypeptide(L)'
;MHYEVLYIHVLKGTMSEAELHILKQRMVQGKRNKAKRGELGFSVPIGYVRRPSGEIRFDPDEQAQQVVKLIFRKFEELGTLNAVLRYLVKNHIQVGVRVLSGLNKGDLEWHRPNRPTLQNLLKSPVYAGAYAYGRKQMDARRKKVEHPHSGLVVKPMDEWLVLMKDHHPAYISWAQY
;
A
#
# COMPACT_ATOMS: atom_id res chain seq x y z
N MET A 1 -43.67 1.54 -35.19
CA MET A 1 -42.30 0.99 -35.31
C MET A 1 -41.21 1.81 -34.60
N HIS A 2 -41.36 3.12 -34.33
CA HIS A 2 -40.34 3.88 -33.60
C HIS A 2 -40.20 3.55 -32.09
N TYR A 3 -41.28 3.11 -31.43
CA TYR A 3 -41.27 2.83 -29.99
C TYR A 3 -40.59 1.51 -29.60
N GLU A 4 -40.63 0.46 -30.44
CA GLU A 4 -39.98 -0.81 -30.15
C GLU A 4 -38.45 -0.73 -30.25
N VAL A 5 -37.93 0.06 -31.19
CA VAL A 5 -36.47 0.23 -31.37
C VAL A 5 -35.86 1.01 -30.19
N LEU A 6 -36.58 2.01 -29.67
CA LEU A 6 -36.18 2.75 -28.47
C LEU A 6 -36.22 1.86 -27.23
N TYR A 7 -37.26 1.03 -27.09
CA TYR A 7 -37.40 0.08 -25.99
C TYR A 7 -36.27 -0.97 -25.97
N ILE A 8 -35.91 -1.53 -27.13
CA ILE A 8 -34.80 -2.48 -27.26
C ILE A 8 -33.44 -1.82 -26.92
N HIS A 9 -33.22 -0.56 -27.31
CA HIS A 9 -31.98 0.16 -26.97
C HIS A 9 -31.89 0.48 -25.47
N VAL A 10 -32.99 0.90 -24.84
CA VAL A 10 -33.05 1.14 -23.40
C VAL A 10 -32.81 -0.16 -22.62
N LEU A 11 -33.46 -1.27 -23.03
CA LEU A 11 -33.24 -2.57 -22.40
C LEU A 11 -31.81 -3.07 -22.55
N LYS A 12 -31.20 -2.93 -23.74
CA LYS A 12 -29.78 -3.27 -23.95
C LYS A 12 -28.85 -2.40 -23.09
N GLY A 13 -29.15 -1.11 -22.94
CA GLY A 13 -28.40 -0.21 -22.04
C GLY A 13 -28.45 -0.67 -20.58
N THR A 14 -29.66 -0.96 -20.07
CA THR A 14 -29.84 -1.42 -18.68
C THR A 14 -29.23 -2.80 -18.41
N MET A 15 -29.31 -3.73 -19.37
CA MET A 15 -28.64 -5.04 -19.25
C MET A 15 -27.12 -4.90 -19.23
N SER A 16 -26.55 -4.04 -20.08
CA SER A 16 -25.10 -3.77 -20.10
C SER A 16 -24.61 -3.17 -18.77
N GLU A 17 -25.39 -2.26 -18.18
CA GLU A 17 -25.09 -1.72 -16.85
C GLU A 17 -25.17 -2.77 -15.73
N ALA A 18 -26.16 -3.67 -15.80
CA ALA A 18 -26.31 -4.76 -14.84
C ALA A 18 -25.17 -5.79 -14.95
N GLU A 19 -24.76 -6.16 -16.16
CA GLU A 19 -23.60 -7.03 -16.39
C GLU A 19 -22.31 -6.42 -15.84
N LEU A 20 -22.08 -5.13 -16.12
CA LEU A 20 -20.94 -4.39 -15.58
C LEU A 20 -20.97 -4.36 -14.05
N HIS A 21 -22.15 -4.21 -13.45
CA HIS A 21 -22.32 -4.24 -12.00
C HIS A 21 -21.90 -5.60 -11.42
N ILE A 22 -22.37 -6.70 -12.00
CA ILE A 22 -22.03 -8.07 -11.57
C ILE A 22 -20.53 -8.33 -11.70
N LEU A 23 -19.91 -7.94 -12.83
CA LEU A 23 -18.47 -8.08 -13.05
C LEU A 23 -17.65 -7.30 -12.01
N LYS A 24 -18.05 -6.06 -11.71
CA LYS A 24 -17.42 -5.25 -10.65
C LYS A 24 -17.54 -5.92 -9.28
N GLN A 25 -18.72 -6.42 -8.93
CA GLN A 25 -18.93 -7.13 -7.66
C GLN A 25 -18.04 -8.36 -7.54
N ARG A 26 -17.97 -9.20 -8.60
CA ARG A 26 -17.09 -10.39 -8.63
C ARG A 26 -15.62 -10.03 -8.50
N MET A 27 -15.16 -8.97 -9.18
CA MET A 27 -13.79 -8.49 -9.07
C MET A 27 -13.46 -8.03 -7.65
N VAL A 28 -14.36 -7.27 -7.01
CA VAL A 28 -14.20 -6.82 -5.62
C VAL A 28 -14.15 -8.01 -4.67
N GLN A 29 -15.03 -9.00 -4.86
CA GLN A 29 -15.05 -10.20 -4.03
C GLN A 29 -13.77 -11.04 -4.22
N GLY A 30 -13.31 -11.22 -5.45
CA GLY A 30 -12.06 -11.91 -5.76
C GLY A 30 -10.85 -11.22 -5.11
N LYS A 31 -10.80 -9.89 -5.17
CA LYS A 31 -9.76 -9.09 -4.48
C LYS A 31 -9.79 -9.28 -2.97
N ARG A 32 -10.99 -9.27 -2.35
CA ARG A 32 -11.17 -9.52 -0.91
C ARG A 32 -10.74 -10.94 -0.54
N ASN A 33 -11.09 -11.95 -1.33
CA ASN A 33 -10.72 -13.34 -1.07
C ASN A 33 -9.19 -13.53 -1.15
N LYS A 34 -8.51 -12.92 -2.12
CA LYS A 34 -7.03 -12.92 -2.17
C LYS A 34 -6.41 -12.21 -0.96
N ALA A 35 -6.96 -11.07 -0.56
CA ALA A 35 -6.48 -10.35 0.61
C ALA A 35 -6.62 -11.17 1.91
N LYS A 36 -7.76 -11.86 2.07
CA LYS A 36 -8.01 -12.76 3.22
C LYS A 36 -7.04 -13.94 3.30
N ARG A 37 -6.30 -14.25 2.23
CA ARG A 37 -5.25 -15.28 2.21
C ARG A 37 -3.83 -14.69 2.23
N GLY A 38 -3.68 -13.36 2.30
CA GLY A 38 -2.36 -12.70 2.21
C GLY A 38 -1.80 -12.59 0.78
N GLU A 39 -2.52 -13.10 -0.22
CA GLU A 39 -2.04 -13.26 -1.59
C GLU A 39 -2.28 -12.02 -2.46
N LEU A 40 -3.10 -11.06 -2.01
CA LEU A 40 -3.30 -9.84 -2.80
C LEU A 40 -2.01 -9.03 -2.79
N GLY A 41 -1.36 -8.97 -3.95
CA GLY A 41 -0.12 -8.24 -4.15
C GLY A 41 -0.32 -6.73 -4.15
N PHE A 42 0.54 -6.05 -3.40
CA PHE A 42 0.74 -4.60 -3.45
C PHE A 42 2.23 -4.28 -3.55
N SER A 43 2.55 -3.07 -4.01
CA SER A 43 3.90 -2.52 -3.94
C SER A 43 4.41 -2.61 -2.50
N VAL A 44 5.62 -3.14 -2.35
CA VAL A 44 6.28 -3.27 -1.06
C VAL A 44 7.00 -1.96 -0.73
N PRO A 45 7.08 -1.59 0.56
CA PRO A 45 7.78 -0.38 0.96
C PRO A 45 9.30 -0.54 0.80
N ILE A 46 10.02 0.57 0.98
CA ILE A 46 11.48 0.65 0.98
C ILE A 46 12.11 -0.45 1.85
N GLY A 47 13.22 -1.04 1.42
CA GLY A 47 13.87 -2.14 2.13
C GLY A 47 13.28 -3.52 1.84
N TYR A 48 12.31 -3.62 0.94
CA TYR A 48 11.75 -4.90 0.51
C TYR A 48 11.72 -5.03 -1.01
N VAL A 49 11.76 -6.27 -1.47
CA VAL A 49 11.42 -6.66 -2.85
C VAL A 49 10.32 -7.71 -2.83
N ARG A 50 9.48 -7.68 -3.87
CA ARG A 50 8.51 -8.75 -4.12
C ARG A 50 8.99 -9.59 -5.30
N ARG A 51 9.17 -10.89 -5.09
CA ARG A 51 9.50 -11.84 -6.15
C ARG A 51 8.32 -12.06 -7.09
N PRO A 52 8.54 -12.56 -8.32
CA PRO A 52 7.46 -12.98 -9.21
C PRO A 52 6.49 -13.99 -8.58
N SER A 53 6.96 -14.83 -7.65
CA SER A 53 6.14 -15.76 -6.87
C SER A 53 5.15 -15.07 -5.91
N GLY A 54 5.30 -13.76 -5.67
CA GLY A 54 4.51 -13.01 -4.70
C GLY A 54 5.16 -12.91 -3.31
N GLU A 55 6.22 -13.68 -3.05
CA GLU A 55 6.99 -13.67 -1.80
C GLU A 55 7.60 -12.28 -1.55
N ILE A 56 7.43 -11.76 -0.33
CA ILE A 56 8.07 -10.53 0.13
C ILE A 56 9.36 -10.90 0.85
N ARG A 57 10.47 -10.31 0.43
CA ARG A 57 11.80 -10.49 1.05
C ARG A 57 12.45 -9.15 1.28
N PHE A 58 13.43 -9.12 2.18
CA PHE A 58 14.32 -7.96 2.27
C PHE A 58 14.94 -7.63 0.92
N ASP A 59 15.18 -6.35 0.71
CA ASP A 59 15.93 -5.85 -0.41
C ASP A 59 17.29 -6.56 -0.49
N PRO A 60 17.72 -7.12 -1.64
CA PRO A 60 19.02 -7.77 -1.74
C PRO A 60 20.20 -6.81 -1.53
N ASP A 61 20.00 -5.50 -1.67
CA ASP A 61 21.01 -4.50 -1.38
C ASP A 61 21.19 -4.33 0.15
N GLU A 62 22.38 -4.70 0.64
CA GLU A 62 22.66 -4.66 2.06
C GLU A 62 22.63 -3.24 2.64
N GLN A 63 23.10 -2.25 1.88
CA GLN A 63 23.12 -0.86 2.33
C GLN A 63 21.69 -0.35 2.53
N ALA A 64 20.77 -0.65 1.61
CA ALA A 64 19.35 -0.31 1.72
C ALA A 64 18.74 -0.93 2.98
N GLN A 65 19.06 -2.21 3.28
CA GLN A 65 18.62 -2.82 4.53
C GLN A 65 19.20 -2.12 5.77
N GLN A 66 20.49 -1.78 5.77
CA GLN A 66 21.14 -1.12 6.90
C GLN A 66 20.57 0.28 7.15
N VAL A 67 20.24 1.04 6.10
CA VAL A 67 19.60 2.35 6.24
C VAL A 67 18.22 2.22 6.88
N VAL A 68 17.42 1.22 6.49
CA VAL A 68 16.11 0.99 7.13
C VAL A 68 16.27 0.63 8.61
N LYS A 69 17.17 -0.29 8.95
CA LYS A 69 17.48 -0.65 10.35
C LYS A 69 17.94 0.57 11.15
N LEU A 70 18.80 1.40 10.56
CA LEU A 70 19.26 2.65 11.18
C LEU A 70 18.12 3.63 11.44
N ILE A 71 17.18 3.77 10.51
CA ILE A 71 16.02 4.66 10.67
C ILE A 71 15.19 4.24 11.90
N PHE A 72 14.86 2.96 12.04
CA PHE A 72 14.11 2.48 13.20
C PHE A 72 14.89 2.63 14.51
N ARG A 73 16.17 2.23 14.51
CA ARG A 73 17.05 2.41 15.68
C ARG A 73 17.12 3.88 16.11
N LYS A 74 17.32 4.80 15.18
CA LYS A 74 17.36 6.24 15.48
C LYS A 74 16.00 6.80 15.88
N PHE A 75 14.91 6.22 15.42
CA PHE A 75 13.57 6.61 15.87
C PHE A 75 13.33 6.21 17.32
N GLU A 76 13.76 5.01 17.72
CA GLU A 76 13.74 4.55 19.10
C GLU A 76 14.63 5.42 20.01
N GLU A 77 15.84 5.78 19.55
CA GLU A 77 16.75 6.64 20.30
C GLU A 77 16.29 8.11 20.42
N LEU A 78 15.74 8.69 19.34
CA LEU A 78 15.46 10.14 19.25
C LEU A 78 13.98 10.49 19.47
N GLY A 79 13.08 9.52 19.44
CA GLY A 79 11.64 9.64 19.72
C GLY A 79 10.80 10.44 18.71
N THR A 80 11.41 11.13 17.74
CA THR A 80 10.65 11.95 16.77
C THR A 80 11.14 11.83 15.34
N LEU A 81 10.20 11.84 14.40
CA LEU A 81 10.49 11.79 12.96
C LEU A 81 11.43 12.92 12.52
N ASN A 82 11.22 14.14 13.05
CA ASN A 82 12.06 15.29 12.69
C ASN A 82 13.50 15.14 13.17
N ALA A 83 13.71 14.55 14.35
CA ALA A 83 15.06 14.30 14.84
C ALA A 83 15.77 13.25 13.98
N VAL A 84 15.08 12.16 13.58
CA VAL A 84 15.62 11.17 12.63
C VAL A 84 15.96 11.82 11.29
N LEU A 85 15.06 12.61 10.71
CA LEU A 85 15.31 13.31 9.46
C LEU A 85 16.55 14.20 9.53
N ARG A 86 16.67 15.02 10.59
CA ARG A 86 17.85 15.87 10.80
C ARG A 86 19.13 15.05 10.94
N TYR A 87 19.07 13.93 11.67
CA TYR A 87 20.20 13.03 11.81
C TYR A 87 20.67 12.49 10.46
N LEU A 88 19.77 11.97 9.63
CA LEU A 88 20.12 11.44 8.32
C LEU A 88 20.70 12.53 7.41
N VAL A 89 20.09 13.71 7.39
CA VAL A 89 20.59 14.86 6.59
C VAL A 89 21.97 15.31 7.06
N LYS A 90 22.19 15.48 8.37
CA LYS A 90 23.48 15.92 8.93
C LYS A 90 24.60 14.94 8.62
N ASN A 91 24.30 13.64 8.58
CA ASN A 91 25.27 12.59 8.29
C ASN A 91 25.31 12.20 6.80
N HIS A 92 24.66 12.95 5.91
CA HIS A 92 24.62 12.68 4.47
C HIS A 92 24.13 11.27 4.09
N ILE A 93 23.23 10.71 4.89
CA ILE A 93 22.70 9.35 4.69
C ILE A 93 21.52 9.42 3.72
N GLN A 94 21.67 8.76 2.58
CA GLN A 94 20.62 8.63 1.56
C GLN A 94 19.73 7.41 1.83
N VAL A 95 18.52 7.43 1.30
CA VAL A 95 17.55 6.33 1.37
C VAL A 95 17.44 5.70 -0.01
N GLY A 96 17.75 4.40 -0.09
CA GLY A 96 17.60 3.60 -1.31
C GLY A 96 16.12 3.33 -1.59
N VAL A 97 15.64 3.69 -2.77
CA VAL A 97 14.26 3.51 -3.21
C VAL A 97 14.27 2.74 -4.52
N ARG A 98 13.51 1.65 -4.58
CA ARG A 98 13.34 0.92 -5.84
C ARG A 98 12.29 1.57 -6.72
N VAL A 99 12.63 1.77 -7.99
CA VAL A 99 11.73 2.32 -9.00
C VAL A 99 10.56 1.35 -9.23
N LEU A 100 9.34 1.83 -9.06
CA LEU A 100 8.14 0.99 -9.07
C LEU A 100 7.53 0.78 -10.46
N SER A 101 7.86 1.65 -11.42
CA SER A 101 7.26 1.70 -12.75
C SER A 101 8.17 2.34 -13.79
N GLY A 102 7.92 2.09 -15.08
CA GLY A 102 8.72 2.61 -16.18
C GLY A 102 9.82 1.65 -16.62
N LEU A 103 10.71 2.14 -17.49
CA LEU A 103 11.80 1.34 -18.07
C LEU A 103 12.81 0.86 -17.03
N ASN A 104 13.06 1.68 -16.01
CA ASN A 104 14.02 1.42 -14.93
C ASN A 104 13.38 0.66 -13.75
N LYS A 105 12.22 0.02 -13.96
CA LYS A 105 11.49 -0.65 -12.88
C LYS A 105 12.37 -1.71 -12.21
N GLY A 106 12.55 -1.57 -10.90
CA GLY A 106 13.38 -2.44 -10.08
C GLY A 106 14.74 -1.84 -9.75
N ASP A 107 15.19 -0.83 -10.47
CA ASP A 107 16.46 -0.15 -10.21
C ASP A 107 16.44 0.52 -8.83
N LEU A 108 17.58 0.51 -8.16
CA LEU A 108 17.76 1.12 -6.85
C LEU A 108 18.33 2.53 -7.00
N GLU A 109 17.54 3.54 -6.63
CA GLU A 109 17.93 4.95 -6.65
C GLU A 109 18.16 5.47 -5.23
N TRP A 110 19.21 6.28 -5.04
CA TRP A 110 19.56 6.86 -3.75
C TRP A 110 19.09 8.30 -3.65
N HIS A 111 18.13 8.56 -2.76
CA HIS A 111 17.56 9.89 -2.59
C HIS A 111 17.90 10.49 -1.23
N ARG A 112 17.95 11.82 -1.18
CA ARG A 112 17.98 12.54 0.09
C ARG A 112 16.73 12.20 0.91
N PRO A 113 16.86 11.93 2.22
CA PRO A 113 15.71 11.63 3.07
C PRO A 113 14.75 12.82 3.09
N ASN A 114 13.46 12.52 3.08
CA ASN A 114 12.40 13.51 3.17
C ASN A 114 11.32 13.08 4.17
N ARG A 115 10.59 14.07 4.69
CA ARG A 115 9.59 13.85 5.75
C ARG A 115 8.46 12.90 5.32
N PRO A 116 7.80 13.05 4.14
CA PRO A 116 6.77 12.12 3.71
C PRO A 116 7.22 10.65 3.63
N THR A 117 8.39 10.40 3.07
CA THR A 117 8.95 9.03 2.96
C THR A 117 9.16 8.42 4.34
N LEU A 118 9.82 9.14 5.25
CA LEU A 118 10.04 8.64 6.62
C LEU A 118 8.73 8.45 7.38
N GLN A 119 7.75 9.32 7.17
CA GLN A 119 6.45 9.20 7.82
C GLN A 119 5.71 7.94 7.37
N ASN A 120 5.71 7.66 6.07
CA ASN A 120 5.10 6.46 5.51
C ASN A 120 5.85 5.19 5.95
N LEU A 121 7.18 5.26 6.03
CA LEU A 121 8.03 4.17 6.51
C LEU A 121 7.69 3.81 7.97
N LEU A 122 7.77 4.78 8.88
CA LEU A 122 7.57 4.56 10.32
C LEU A 122 6.13 4.16 10.69
N LYS A 123 5.13 4.52 9.87
CA LYS A 123 3.72 4.15 10.07
C LYS A 123 3.30 2.85 9.36
N SER A 124 4.22 2.15 8.73
CA SER A 124 3.88 0.97 7.94
C SER A 124 4.00 -0.31 8.78
N PRO A 125 2.91 -1.06 8.98
CA PRO A 125 2.94 -2.33 9.72
C PRO A 125 3.74 -3.42 8.99
N VAL A 126 4.06 -3.21 7.71
CA VAL A 126 4.90 -4.13 6.91
C VAL A 126 6.28 -4.32 7.53
N TYR A 127 6.87 -3.28 8.13
CA TYR A 127 8.16 -3.40 8.80
C TYR A 127 8.11 -4.29 10.05
N ALA A 128 6.92 -4.52 10.60
CA ALA A 128 6.66 -5.47 11.67
C ALA A 128 6.22 -6.86 11.15
N GLY A 129 6.47 -7.16 9.87
CA GLY A 129 6.12 -8.45 9.25
C GLY A 129 4.63 -8.62 8.97
N ALA A 130 3.82 -7.57 9.16
CA ALA A 130 2.38 -7.68 9.07
C ALA A 130 1.83 -7.35 7.68
N TYR A 131 1.01 -8.27 7.18
CA TYR A 131 0.18 -8.05 6.01
C TYR A 131 -1.13 -7.38 6.45
N ALA A 132 -1.41 -6.19 5.91
CA ALA A 132 -2.59 -5.41 6.29
C ALA A 132 -3.37 -4.95 5.04
N TYR A 133 -4.67 -5.26 5.00
CA TYR A 133 -5.58 -4.84 3.93
C TYR A 133 -6.79 -4.11 4.50
N GLY A 134 -7.30 -3.12 3.75
CA GLY A 134 -8.41 -2.28 4.21
C GLY A 134 -8.00 -1.17 5.19
N ARG A 135 -6.72 -0.78 5.21
CA ARG A 135 -6.23 0.38 6.00
C ARG A 135 -6.86 1.70 5.56
N LYS A 136 -7.20 1.80 4.28
CA LYS A 136 -7.99 2.89 3.70
C LYS A 136 -9.25 2.30 3.11
N GLN A 137 -10.40 2.86 3.46
CA GLN A 137 -11.70 2.36 3.01
C GLN A 137 -12.55 3.53 2.51
N MET A 138 -13.45 3.24 1.58
CA MET A 138 -14.40 4.22 1.09
C MET A 138 -15.52 4.40 2.11
N ASP A 139 -15.69 5.62 2.60
CA ASP A 139 -16.83 6.05 3.39
C ASP A 139 -17.85 6.70 2.45
N ALA A 140 -18.98 6.02 2.25
CA ALA A 140 -20.06 6.49 1.39
C ALA A 140 -20.63 7.84 1.84
N ARG A 141 -20.60 8.16 3.14
CA ARG A 141 -21.12 9.41 3.70
C ARG A 141 -20.28 10.63 3.31
N ARG A 142 -19.02 10.39 2.97
CA ARG A 142 -18.04 11.43 2.59
C ARG A 142 -17.81 11.50 1.08
N LYS A 143 -18.52 10.66 0.32
CA LYS A 143 -18.39 10.58 -1.13
C LYS A 143 -19.21 11.71 -1.77
N LYS A 144 -18.52 12.55 -2.52
CA LYS A 144 -19.07 13.58 -3.39
C LYS A 144 -19.13 13.04 -4.82
N VAL A 145 -20.25 13.25 -5.50
CA VAL A 145 -20.50 12.75 -6.86
C VAL A 145 -19.45 13.27 -7.85
N GLU A 146 -19.06 14.55 -7.72
CA GLU A 146 -18.10 15.22 -8.61
C GLU A 146 -16.64 14.76 -8.41
N HIS A 147 -16.32 14.12 -7.29
CA HIS A 147 -14.96 13.77 -6.93
C HIS A 147 -14.87 12.26 -6.63
N PRO A 148 -14.54 11.41 -7.61
CA PRO A 148 -14.58 9.96 -7.47
C PRO A 148 -13.73 9.39 -6.30
N HIS A 149 -12.67 10.10 -5.92
CA HIS A 149 -11.78 9.73 -4.81
C HIS A 149 -12.17 10.33 -3.45
N SER A 150 -13.20 11.18 -3.41
CA SER A 150 -13.71 11.71 -2.15
C SER A 150 -14.31 10.58 -1.29
N GLY A 151 -14.05 10.63 0.02
CA GLY A 151 -14.51 9.62 0.97
C GLY A 151 -13.53 8.49 1.24
N LEU A 152 -12.33 8.47 0.64
CA LEU A 152 -11.29 7.55 1.08
C LEU A 152 -10.76 7.97 2.46
N VAL A 153 -11.05 7.18 3.49
CA VAL A 153 -10.64 7.45 4.87
C VAL A 153 -9.64 6.42 5.35
N VAL A 154 -8.67 6.86 6.15
CA VAL A 154 -7.78 5.96 6.91
C VAL A 154 -8.58 5.42 8.08
N LYS A 155 -8.59 4.09 8.23
CA LYS A 155 -9.31 3.39 9.29
C LYS A 155 -8.39 3.03 10.45
N PRO A 156 -8.89 3.05 11.70
CA PRO A 156 -8.15 2.50 12.84
C PRO A 156 -7.90 1.01 12.66
N MET A 157 -6.94 0.45 13.40
CA MET A 157 -6.39 -0.89 13.16
C MET A 157 -7.41 -2.01 13.34
N ASP A 158 -8.32 -1.86 14.30
CA ASP A 158 -9.45 -2.74 14.60
C ASP A 158 -10.47 -2.81 13.47
N GLU A 159 -10.60 -1.75 12.67
CA GLU A 159 -11.47 -1.70 11.48
C GLU A 159 -10.79 -2.21 10.20
N TRP A 160 -9.53 -2.66 10.25
CA TRP A 160 -8.86 -3.21 9.07
C TRP A 160 -9.53 -4.52 8.65
N LEU A 161 -9.70 -4.71 7.34
CA LEU A 161 -10.39 -5.89 6.80
C LEU A 161 -9.56 -7.17 6.93
N VAL A 162 -8.23 -7.05 6.93
CA VAL A 162 -7.29 -8.16 7.15
C VAL A 162 -6.07 -7.61 7.87
N LEU A 163 -5.65 -8.33 8.91
CA LEU A 163 -4.36 -8.16 9.56
C LEU A 163 -3.78 -9.55 9.83
N MET A 164 -2.67 -9.89 9.16
CA MET A 164 -1.92 -11.11 9.43
C MET A 164 -0.54 -10.71 9.90
N LYS A 165 -0.21 -11.06 11.15
CA LYS A 165 1.13 -10.90 11.71
C LYS A 165 2.04 -12.02 11.19
N ASP A 166 3.35 -11.80 11.26
CA ASP A 166 4.37 -12.80 10.91
C ASP A 166 4.21 -13.39 9.50
N HIS A 167 3.70 -12.59 8.55
CA HIS A 167 3.45 -13.02 7.17
C HIS A 167 4.74 -13.05 6.34
N HIS A 168 5.71 -12.19 6.66
CA HIS A 168 6.96 -12.03 5.92
C HIS A 168 8.05 -11.47 6.84
N PRO A 169 9.33 -11.46 6.41
CA PRO A 169 10.43 -10.97 7.24
C PRO A 169 10.21 -9.54 7.75
N ALA A 170 10.52 -9.31 9.01
CA ALA A 170 10.28 -8.04 9.70
C ALA A 170 11.60 -7.33 10.04
N TYR A 171 11.63 -6.01 9.91
CA TYR A 171 12.74 -5.18 10.40
C TYR A 171 12.64 -4.90 11.90
N ILE A 172 11.42 -4.83 12.42
CA ILE A 172 11.11 -4.61 13.83
C ILE A 172 10.11 -5.67 14.31
N SER A 173 10.05 -5.92 15.61
CA SER A 173 9.02 -6.79 16.19
C SER A 173 7.64 -6.12 16.18
N TRP A 174 6.58 -6.92 16.29
CA TRP A 174 5.23 -6.38 16.46
C TRP A 174 5.07 -5.55 17.73
N ALA A 175 5.82 -5.85 18.80
CA ALA A 175 5.77 -5.08 20.04
C ALA A 175 6.45 -3.70 19.93
N GLN A 176 7.39 -3.55 18.99
CA GLN A 176 8.06 -2.27 18.70
C GLN A 176 7.23 -1.33 17.82
N TYR A 177 6.21 -1.85 17.13
CA TYR A 177 5.33 -1.09 16.23
C TYR A 177 4.10 -0.55 16.96
#